data_AF-A0A2E5J0W9-F1
#
_entry.id   AF-A0A2E5J0W9-F1
#
_cell.length_a   1.000
_cell.length_b   1.000
_cell.length_c   1.000
_cell.angle_alpha   90.00
_cell.angle_beta   90.00
_cell.angle_gamma   90.00
#
_symmetry.space_group_name_H-M   'P 1'
#
loop_
_entity.id
_entity.type
_entity.pdbx_description
1 polymer ?
#
loop_
_entity_poly.entity_id
_entity_poly.type
_entity_poly.pdbx_seq_one_letter_code
_entity_poly.pdbx_strand_id
1 'polypeptide(L)'
;MAFGKQKTDENSFSGYKDVSGEFSNKMFQRAYWIVTHKIFLRNLLISALVFWCVISLGYSIFVWVKYFTVDYFEDEAMRAQQTIDLPDYTRIQAMYAAKKLKFSGTNIFKSAEDSYDFVTTVQNPNTRFLATVTYHYSYSGEKTATASAVILPKKENMLAVLGQKVDRAPSRGRLVIEHINWQRIRNHAIPDIEKHMEARLQFLVDDFDVVYTRAGSETVPTVEFSITNASYYSFWEPQFYIELLKGNNTAAVLPLFVNKFMSEETRTFELHPIMPIKNITNIRVLPNVNIFDTTTFME
;
A
#
# COMPACT_ATOMS: atom_id res chain seq x y z
N MET A 1 -74.22 -59.07 -61.31
CA MET A 1 -73.52 -60.16 -60.59
C MET A 1 -72.12 -59.68 -60.28
N ALA A 2 -71.77 -59.70 -58.99
CA ALA A 2 -70.47 -59.30 -58.47
C ALA A 2 -69.50 -60.49 -58.49
N PHE A 3 -68.22 -60.21 -58.73
CA PHE A 3 -67.12 -60.99 -58.17
C PHE A 3 -66.01 -60.01 -57.76
N GLY A 4 -65.92 -59.77 -56.45
CA GLY A 4 -64.90 -58.94 -55.84
C GLY A 4 -63.56 -59.66 -55.81
N LYS A 5 -62.50 -58.96 -56.25
CA LYS A 5 -61.12 -59.35 -55.97
C LYS A 5 -60.77 -58.90 -54.55
N GLN A 6 -60.36 -59.86 -53.71
CA GLN A 6 -59.81 -59.63 -52.38
C GLN A 6 -58.59 -58.71 -52.45
N LYS A 7 -58.62 -57.66 -51.62
CA LYS A 7 -57.48 -56.80 -51.31
C LYS A 7 -56.65 -57.53 -50.25
N THR A 8 -55.41 -57.88 -50.58
CA THR A 8 -54.45 -58.39 -49.59
C THR A 8 -53.98 -57.23 -48.71
N ASP A 9 -54.39 -57.24 -47.44
CA ASP A 9 -53.94 -56.28 -46.43
C ASP A 9 -52.49 -56.60 -46.02
N GLU A 10 -51.52 -55.96 -46.67
CA GLU A 10 -50.14 -55.89 -46.17
C GLU A 10 -50.05 -54.78 -45.10
N ASN A 11 -49.98 -55.19 -43.83
CA ASN A 11 -49.63 -54.44 -42.59
C ASN A 11 -50.69 -54.46 -41.48
N SER A 12 -51.20 -55.65 -41.15
CA SER A 12 -51.94 -55.89 -39.91
C SER A 12 -50.98 -56.27 -38.77
N PHE A 13 -50.28 -55.28 -38.20
CA PHE A 13 -49.52 -55.46 -36.93
C PHE A 13 -50.38 -55.24 -35.68
N SER A 14 -51.68 -54.98 -35.84
CA SER A 14 -52.64 -54.80 -34.74
C SER A 14 -52.97 -56.10 -34.00
N GLY A 15 -52.60 -57.26 -34.56
CA GLY A 15 -52.85 -58.59 -33.97
C GLY A 15 -51.67 -59.22 -33.23
N TYR A 16 -50.47 -58.63 -33.25
CA TYR A 16 -49.31 -59.21 -32.55
C TYR A 16 -49.46 -58.99 -31.03
N LYS A 17 -49.37 -60.06 -30.24
CA LYS A 17 -49.33 -60.00 -28.78
C LYS A 17 -48.09 -60.75 -28.32
N ASP A 18 -47.15 -60.00 -27.76
CA ASP A 18 -45.92 -60.57 -27.22
C ASP A 18 -46.24 -61.51 -26.04
N VAL A 19 -45.71 -62.73 -26.09
CA VAL A 19 -45.97 -63.79 -25.10
C VAL A 19 -45.01 -63.73 -23.92
N SER A 20 -43.92 -62.95 -23.99
CA SER A 20 -43.00 -62.73 -22.85
C SER A 20 -43.36 -61.51 -22.00
N GLY A 21 -44.18 -60.58 -22.52
CA GLY A 21 -44.58 -59.36 -21.82
C GLY A 21 -43.49 -58.29 -21.72
N GLU A 22 -42.35 -58.48 -22.38
CA GLU A 22 -41.20 -57.58 -22.26
C GLU A 22 -41.29 -56.36 -23.18
N PHE A 23 -42.06 -56.41 -24.30
CA PHE A 23 -42.19 -55.28 -25.22
C PHE A 23 -43.64 -54.90 -25.55
N SER A 24 -43.94 -53.60 -25.45
CA SER A 24 -45.24 -53.03 -25.87
C SER A 24 -45.35 -52.92 -27.40
N ASN A 25 -46.53 -53.20 -27.97
CA ASN A 25 -46.80 -53.05 -29.42
C ASN A 25 -46.42 -51.67 -30.00
N LYS A 26 -46.53 -50.60 -29.19
CA LYS A 26 -46.11 -49.25 -29.60
C LYS A 26 -44.58 -49.16 -29.76
N MET A 27 -43.80 -49.87 -28.95
CA MET A 27 -42.34 -49.92 -29.07
C MET A 27 -41.94 -50.72 -30.31
N PHE A 28 -42.62 -51.82 -30.61
CA PHE A 28 -42.36 -52.61 -31.81
C PHE A 28 -42.66 -51.83 -33.09
N GLN A 29 -43.78 -51.09 -33.15
CA GLN A 29 -44.12 -50.23 -34.28
C GLN A 29 -43.08 -49.11 -34.51
N ARG A 30 -42.59 -48.48 -33.44
CA ARG A 30 -41.53 -47.47 -33.53
C ARG A 30 -40.21 -48.07 -33.98
N ALA A 31 -39.82 -49.23 -33.44
CA ALA A 31 -38.61 -49.92 -33.84
C ALA A 31 -38.66 -50.36 -35.31
N TYR A 32 -39.79 -50.93 -35.75
CA TYR A 32 -40.01 -51.30 -37.15
C TYR A 32 -39.96 -50.09 -38.08
N TRP A 33 -40.62 -48.98 -37.70
CA TRP A 33 -40.59 -47.75 -38.50
C TRP A 33 -39.19 -47.16 -38.61
N ILE A 34 -38.43 -47.10 -37.50
CA ILE A 34 -37.04 -46.63 -37.47
C ILE A 34 -36.14 -47.51 -38.32
N VAL A 35 -36.26 -48.84 -38.23
CA VAL A 35 -35.45 -49.78 -39.03
C VAL A 35 -35.79 -49.66 -40.51
N THR A 36 -37.07 -49.57 -40.84
CA THR A 36 -37.55 -49.42 -42.24
C THR A 36 -37.09 -48.09 -42.85
N HIS A 37 -37.11 -47.00 -42.07
CA HIS A 37 -36.73 -45.66 -42.53
C HIS A 37 -35.28 -45.29 -42.19
N LYS A 38 -34.45 -46.23 -41.71
CA LYS A 38 -33.08 -45.97 -41.23
C LYS A 38 -32.21 -45.28 -42.28
N ILE A 39 -32.36 -45.68 -43.54
CA ILE A 39 -31.59 -45.11 -44.67
C ILE A 39 -32.05 -43.68 -44.97
N PHE A 40 -33.36 -43.43 -44.94
CA PHE A 40 -33.93 -42.10 -45.11
C PHE A 40 -33.50 -41.14 -44.00
N LEU A 41 -33.62 -41.56 -42.74
CA LEU A 41 -33.17 -40.79 -41.57
C LEU A 41 -31.67 -40.47 -41.62
N ARG A 42 -30.84 -41.44 -42.02
CA ARG A 42 -29.40 -41.23 -42.21
C ARG A 42 -29.13 -40.18 -43.28
N ASN A 43 -29.78 -40.29 -44.43
CA ASN A 43 -29.56 -39.34 -45.54
C ASN A 43 -30.07 -37.93 -45.21
N LEU A 44 -31.19 -37.81 -44.48
CA LEU A 44 -31.71 -36.53 -43.99
C LEU A 44 -30.72 -35.86 -43.03
N LEU A 45 -30.18 -36.62 -42.06
CA LEU A 45 -29.22 -36.10 -41.08
C LEU A 45 -27.91 -35.68 -41.75
N ILE A 46 -27.39 -36.48 -42.70
CA ILE A 46 -26.21 -36.12 -43.48
C ILE A 46 -26.46 -34.84 -44.27
N SER A 47 -27.61 -34.72 -44.94
CA SER A 47 -27.97 -33.51 -45.71
C SER A 47 -28.05 -32.26 -44.82
N ALA A 48 -28.67 -32.39 -43.64
CA ALA A 48 -28.74 -31.30 -42.66
C ALA A 48 -27.33 -30.87 -42.16
N LEU A 49 -26.44 -31.83 -41.90
CA LEU A 49 -25.06 -31.54 -41.51
C LEU A 49 -24.26 -30.86 -42.63
N VAL A 50 -24.39 -31.34 -43.86
CA VAL A 50 -23.72 -30.73 -45.02
C VAL A 50 -24.20 -29.30 -45.21
N PHE A 51 -25.52 -29.07 -45.13
CA PHE A 51 -26.09 -27.73 -45.22
C PHE A 51 -25.56 -26.80 -44.11
N TRP A 52 -25.49 -27.28 -42.87
CA TRP A 52 -24.90 -26.54 -41.75
C TRP A 52 -23.43 -26.20 -41.97
N CYS A 53 -22.62 -27.16 -42.45
CA CYS A 53 -21.22 -26.94 -42.79
C CYS A 53 -21.07 -25.86 -43.86
N VAL A 54 -21.89 -25.89 -44.93
CA VAL A 54 -21.81 -24.90 -46.01
C VAL A 54 -22.16 -23.50 -45.51
N ILE A 55 -23.20 -23.34 -44.68
CA ILE A 55 -23.58 -22.04 -44.12
C ILE A 55 -22.48 -21.50 -43.19
N SER A 56 -21.99 -22.32 -42.27
CA SER A 56 -20.97 -21.89 -41.30
C SER A 56 -19.66 -21.50 -41.97
N LEU A 57 -19.21 -22.26 -42.97
CA LEU A 57 -18.02 -21.95 -43.75
C LEU A 57 -18.23 -20.70 -44.61
N GLY A 58 -19.39 -20.57 -45.27
CA GLY A 58 -19.71 -19.40 -46.08
C GLY A 58 -19.73 -18.12 -45.25
N TYR A 59 -20.33 -18.16 -44.06
CA TYR A 59 -20.33 -17.04 -43.12
C TYR A 59 -18.93 -16.72 -42.62
N SER A 60 -18.12 -17.73 -42.24
CA SER A 60 -16.76 -17.51 -41.78
C SER A 60 -15.89 -16.84 -42.85
N ILE A 61 -15.96 -17.33 -44.09
CA ILE A 61 -15.23 -16.73 -45.22
C ILE A 61 -15.68 -15.29 -45.43
N PHE A 62 -16.98 -15.01 -45.39
CA PHE A 62 -17.51 -13.65 -45.53
C PHE A 62 -16.96 -12.70 -44.46
N VAL A 63 -16.97 -13.11 -43.18
CA VAL A 63 -16.43 -12.30 -42.08
C VAL A 63 -14.95 -12.04 -42.25
N TRP A 64 -14.16 -13.06 -42.61
CA TRP A 64 -12.72 -12.89 -42.85
C TRP A 64 -12.44 -11.94 -44.02
N VAL A 65 -13.16 -12.09 -45.13
CA VAL A 65 -13.01 -11.19 -46.29
C VAL A 65 -13.36 -9.75 -45.91
N LYS A 66 -14.46 -9.53 -45.19
CA LYS A 66 -14.83 -8.20 -44.70
C LYS A 66 -13.74 -7.61 -43.80
N TYR A 67 -13.20 -8.42 -42.88
CA TYR A 67 -12.15 -7.99 -41.96
C TYR A 67 -10.88 -7.56 -42.70
N PHE A 68 -10.39 -8.38 -43.63
CA PHE A 68 -9.17 -8.06 -44.40
C PHE A 68 -9.32 -6.91 -45.39
N THR A 69 -10.55 -6.58 -45.81
CA THR A 69 -10.79 -5.54 -46.82
C THR A 69 -11.14 -4.18 -46.22
N VAL A 70 -11.81 -4.15 -45.07
CA VAL A 70 -12.33 -2.91 -44.47
C VAL A 70 -11.82 -2.75 -43.03
N ASP A 71 -12.20 -3.68 -42.15
CA ASP A 71 -12.06 -3.49 -40.70
C ASP A 71 -10.58 -3.45 -40.26
N TYR A 72 -9.67 -4.17 -40.93
CA TYR A 72 -8.24 -4.19 -40.61
C TYR A 72 -7.58 -2.81 -40.72
N PHE A 73 -7.96 -2.01 -41.73
CA PHE A 73 -7.39 -0.68 -41.91
C PHE A 73 -7.94 0.33 -40.92
N GLU A 74 -9.21 0.19 -40.53
CA GLU A 74 -9.82 1.00 -39.47
C GLU A 74 -9.20 0.69 -38.11
N ASP A 75 -9.00 -0.60 -37.79
CA ASP A 75 -8.33 -1.06 -36.58
C ASP A 75 -6.90 -0.53 -36.49
N GLU A 76 -6.13 -0.59 -37.58
CA GLU A 76 -4.75 -0.10 -37.62
C GLU A 76 -4.69 1.43 -37.46
N ALA A 77 -5.60 2.17 -38.09
CA ALA A 77 -5.73 3.61 -37.90
C ALA A 77 -6.10 3.97 -36.45
N MET A 78 -7.00 3.21 -35.83
CA MET A 78 -7.35 3.38 -34.42
C MET A 78 -6.18 3.04 -33.47
N ARG A 79 -5.40 2.00 -33.76
CA ARG A 79 -4.19 1.65 -32.98
C ARG A 79 -3.11 2.72 -33.09
N ALA A 80 -2.89 3.25 -34.28
CA ALA A 80 -1.99 4.38 -34.50
C ALA A 80 -2.44 5.62 -33.72
N GLN A 81 -3.75 5.92 -33.75
CA GLN A 81 -4.35 7.04 -33.01
C GLN A 81 -4.22 6.85 -31.49
N GLN A 82 -4.44 5.64 -30.97
CA GLN A 82 -4.27 5.32 -29.56
C GLN A 82 -2.84 5.56 -29.05
N THR A 83 -1.83 5.41 -29.91
CA THR A 83 -0.42 5.67 -29.54
C THR A 83 -0.11 7.17 -29.49
N ILE A 84 -0.80 7.97 -30.30
CA ILE A 84 -0.70 9.44 -30.33
C ILE A 84 -1.48 10.07 -29.18
N ASP A 85 -2.62 9.47 -28.80
CA ASP A 85 -3.49 9.92 -27.71
C ASP A 85 -3.06 9.40 -26.33
N LEU A 86 -1.92 8.71 -26.22
CA LEU A 86 -1.31 8.43 -24.91
C LEU A 86 -0.97 9.79 -24.26
N PRO A 87 -1.69 10.21 -23.21
CA PRO A 87 -1.43 11.49 -22.58
C PRO A 87 0.00 11.47 -22.04
N ASP A 88 0.79 12.47 -22.42
CA ASP A 88 2.19 12.65 -22.03
C ASP A 88 2.47 12.09 -20.63
N TYR A 89 3.02 10.86 -20.61
CA TYR A 89 3.21 10.10 -19.39
C TYR A 89 4.12 10.84 -18.41
N THR A 90 4.99 11.74 -18.90
CA THR A 90 5.89 12.53 -18.05
C THR A 90 5.11 13.51 -17.18
N ARG A 91 4.02 14.11 -17.70
CA ARG A 91 3.14 15.03 -16.96
C ARG A 91 2.30 14.30 -15.91
N ILE A 92 1.81 13.11 -16.24
CA ILE A 92 1.06 12.26 -15.31
C ILE A 92 1.98 11.74 -14.20
N GLN A 93 3.18 11.27 -14.56
CA GLN A 93 4.18 10.80 -13.62
C GLN A 93 4.62 11.89 -12.65
N ALA A 94 4.83 13.13 -13.12
CA ALA A 94 5.14 14.27 -12.26
C ALA A 94 4.03 14.58 -11.26
N MET A 95 2.76 14.36 -11.62
CA MET A 95 1.60 14.58 -10.73
C MET A 95 1.52 13.53 -9.61
N TYR A 96 1.99 12.31 -9.86
CA TYR A 96 2.03 11.21 -8.88
C TYR A 96 3.38 11.03 -8.18
N ALA A 97 4.39 11.84 -8.53
CA ALA A 97 5.70 11.81 -7.91
C ALA A 97 5.69 12.42 -6.50
N ALA A 98 6.67 12.01 -5.67
CA ALA A 98 6.84 12.59 -4.35
C ALA A 98 7.30 14.06 -4.46
N LYS A 99 6.62 14.94 -3.72
CA LYS A 99 7.01 16.33 -3.50
C LYS A 99 8.22 16.39 -2.56
N LYS A 100 9.11 17.35 -2.79
CA LYS A 100 10.32 17.55 -1.97
C LYS A 100 9.97 17.76 -0.49
N LEU A 101 10.78 17.19 0.40
CA LEU A 101 10.72 17.47 1.83
C LEU A 101 11.02 18.95 2.10
N LYS A 102 10.45 19.50 3.17
CA LYS A 102 10.76 20.84 3.66
C LYS A 102 11.64 20.73 4.89
N PHE A 103 12.74 21.48 4.92
CA PHE A 103 13.70 21.49 6.03
C PHE A 103 13.74 22.88 6.65
N SER A 104 13.84 22.94 7.98
CA SER A 104 14.14 24.19 8.68
C SER A 104 15.65 24.47 8.69
N GLY A 105 16.06 25.56 9.35
CA GLY A 105 17.47 25.80 9.64
C GLY A 105 18.04 24.78 10.61
N THR A 106 19.36 24.56 10.54
CA THR A 106 20.06 23.72 11.51
C THR A 106 20.25 24.47 12.82
N ASN A 107 19.69 23.93 13.90
CA ASN A 107 19.94 24.38 15.25
C ASN A 107 21.06 23.55 15.87
N ILE A 108 21.90 24.20 16.66
CA ILE A 108 22.97 23.55 17.40
C ILE A 108 22.76 23.81 18.88
N PHE A 109 22.70 22.75 19.68
CA PHE A 109 22.60 22.83 21.12
C PHE A 109 23.87 22.26 21.74
N LYS A 110 24.35 22.87 22.82
CA LYS A 110 25.42 22.28 23.62
C LYS A 110 24.79 21.19 24.48
N SER A 111 25.32 19.96 24.44
CA SER A 111 24.78 18.81 25.19
C SER A 111 25.69 18.33 26.32
N ALA A 112 27.01 18.52 26.19
CA ALA A 112 27.98 18.37 27.27
C ALA A 112 29.14 19.37 27.09
N GLU A 113 30.20 19.27 27.89
CA GLU A 113 31.34 20.20 27.85
C GLU A 113 31.93 20.35 26.43
N ASP A 114 32.20 19.23 25.76
CA ASP A 114 32.76 19.15 24.40
C ASP A 114 31.82 18.44 23.39
N SER A 115 30.53 18.32 23.74
CA SER A 115 29.53 17.66 22.88
C SER A 115 28.41 18.59 22.48
N TYR A 116 28.00 18.50 21.22
CA TYR A 116 26.96 19.31 20.62
C TYR A 116 25.96 18.45 19.84
N ASP A 117 24.72 18.91 19.84
CA ASP A 117 23.60 18.29 19.16
C ASP A 117 23.24 19.13 17.94
N PHE A 118 23.17 18.50 16.79
CA PHE A 118 22.75 19.13 15.53
C PHE A 118 21.35 18.65 15.20
N VAL A 119 20.41 19.59 15.07
CA VAL A 119 19.01 19.25 14.84
C VAL A 119 18.44 20.08 13.70
N THR A 120 17.65 19.45 12.84
CA THR A 120 16.88 20.11 11.79
C THR A 120 15.51 19.49 11.69
N THR A 121 14.48 20.33 11.76
CA THR A 121 13.10 19.90 11.58
C THR A 121 12.85 19.61 10.11
N VAL A 122 12.19 18.49 9.83
CA VAL A 122 11.81 18.06 8.49
C VAL A 122 10.32 17.78 8.43
N GLN A 123 9.68 18.24 7.36
CA GLN A 123 8.26 18.00 7.08
C GLN A 123 8.10 17.27 5.75
N ASN A 124 7.31 16.20 5.78
CA ASN A 124 6.93 15.48 4.57
C ASN A 124 5.56 15.95 4.06
N PRO A 125 5.49 16.69 2.93
CA PRO A 125 4.22 17.21 2.43
C PRO A 125 3.36 16.15 1.73
N ASN A 126 3.89 14.95 1.49
CA ASN A 126 3.24 13.88 0.75
C ASN A 126 2.23 13.12 1.61
N THR A 127 1.14 12.68 1.00
CA THR A 127 0.11 11.85 1.66
C THR A 127 0.43 10.36 1.59
N ARG A 128 1.09 9.90 0.52
CA ARG A 128 1.30 8.46 0.23
C ARG A 128 2.75 8.05 0.08
N PHE A 129 3.68 8.89 0.51
CA PHE A 129 5.10 8.60 0.40
C PHE A 129 5.73 8.79 1.76
N LEU A 130 6.43 7.76 2.23
CA LEU A 130 7.41 7.88 3.30
C LEU A 130 8.79 8.10 2.69
N ALA A 131 9.66 8.81 3.40
CA ALA A 131 11.00 9.10 2.94
C ALA A 131 12.02 8.55 3.93
N THR A 132 12.98 7.76 3.46
CA THR A 132 14.18 7.42 4.22
C THR A 132 15.27 8.39 3.82
N VAL A 133 15.67 9.26 4.74
CA VAL A 133 16.65 10.32 4.52
C VAL A 133 17.95 9.91 5.17
N THR A 134 19.02 9.86 4.39
CA THR A 134 20.39 9.67 4.91
C THR A 134 21.14 10.98 4.79
N TYR A 135 21.74 11.39 5.90
CA TYR A 135 22.25 12.74 6.08
C TYR A 135 23.40 12.77 7.08
N HIS A 136 24.15 13.85 7.02
CA HIS A 136 25.11 14.26 8.05
C HIS A 136 25.07 15.77 8.20
N TYR A 137 25.70 16.30 9.25
CA TYR A 137 25.92 17.72 9.39
C TYR A 137 27.36 18.05 9.05
N SER A 138 27.56 19.14 8.32
CA SER A 138 28.87 19.77 8.16
C SER A 138 28.96 20.99 9.07
N TYR A 139 30.05 21.08 9.83
CA TYR A 139 30.33 22.16 10.76
C TYR A 139 31.84 22.42 10.78
N SER A 140 32.28 23.67 10.79
CA SER A 140 33.71 24.05 10.93
C SER A 140 34.71 23.33 9.99
N GLY A 141 34.27 22.83 8.83
CA GLY A 141 35.12 22.04 7.89
C GLY A 141 35.13 20.53 8.15
N GLU A 142 34.49 20.08 9.23
CA GLU A 142 34.28 18.68 9.58
C GLU A 142 32.86 18.21 9.21
N LYS A 143 32.62 16.91 9.42
CA LYS A 143 31.32 16.29 9.29
C LYS A 143 31.02 15.37 10.46
N THR A 144 29.75 15.30 10.85
CA THR A 144 29.27 14.30 11.80
C THR A 144 29.28 12.90 11.19
N ALA A 145 29.04 11.89 12.02
CA ALA A 145 28.65 10.58 11.53
C ALA A 145 27.38 10.69 10.64
N THR A 146 27.31 9.82 9.63
CA THR A 146 26.14 9.69 8.77
C THR A 146 25.02 9.00 9.56
N ALA A 147 23.83 9.59 9.54
CA ALA A 147 22.63 9.09 10.19
C ALA A 147 21.51 8.87 9.16
N SER A 148 20.49 8.12 9.56
CA SER A 148 19.31 7.86 8.74
C SER A 148 18.03 8.05 9.56
N ALA A 149 16.98 8.58 8.93
CA ALA A 149 15.67 8.76 9.57
C ALA A 149 14.53 8.50 8.58
N VAL A 150 13.42 7.97 9.09
CA VAL A 150 12.20 7.73 8.31
C VAL A 150 11.20 8.85 8.60
N ILE A 151 10.77 9.54 7.55
CA ILE A 151 9.83 10.66 7.63
C ILE A 151 8.46 10.22 7.11
N LEU A 152 7.52 10.06 8.05
CA LEU A 152 6.17 9.60 7.75
C LEU A 152 5.38 10.64 6.92
N PRO A 153 4.36 10.20 6.15
CA PRO A 153 3.52 11.10 5.37
C PRO A 153 2.84 12.17 6.23
N LYS A 154 2.77 13.40 5.75
CA LYS A 154 2.11 14.54 6.42
C LYS A 154 2.58 14.86 7.85
N LYS A 155 3.65 14.23 8.32
CA LYS A 155 4.21 14.46 9.65
C LYS A 155 5.44 15.35 9.60
N GLU A 156 5.64 16.04 10.72
CA GLU A 156 6.87 16.72 11.08
C GLU A 156 7.70 15.76 11.93
N ASN A 157 9.00 15.72 11.71
CA ASN A 157 9.95 14.94 12.51
C ASN A 157 11.28 15.71 12.59
N MET A 158 12.27 15.16 13.29
CA MET A 158 13.60 15.73 13.43
C MET A 158 14.65 14.85 12.77
N LEU A 159 15.55 15.50 12.05
CA LEU A 159 16.86 14.96 11.72
C LEU A 159 17.80 15.42 12.83
N ALA A 160 18.38 14.49 13.57
CA ALA A 160 19.18 14.79 14.74
C ALA A 160 20.44 13.92 14.76
N VAL A 161 21.59 14.55 14.98
CA VAL A 161 22.83 13.89 15.39
C VAL A 161 23.21 14.46 16.76
N LEU A 162 23.04 13.63 17.78
CA LEU A 162 23.18 14.02 19.18
C LEU A 162 24.54 13.58 19.73
N GLY A 163 25.11 14.36 20.64
CA GLY A 163 26.35 14.05 21.34
C GLY A 163 27.61 14.07 20.46
N GLN A 164 27.61 14.84 19.37
CA GLN A 164 28.80 14.98 18.52
C GLN A 164 29.91 15.66 19.30
N LYS A 165 31.02 14.94 19.52
CA LYS A 165 32.23 15.52 20.10
C LYS A 165 32.88 16.48 19.11
N VAL A 166 33.26 17.65 19.60
CA VAL A 166 33.90 18.71 18.82
C VAL A 166 35.01 19.35 19.62
N ASP A 167 36.16 19.60 18.99
CA ASP A 167 37.31 20.23 19.65
C ASP A 167 37.10 21.73 19.91
N ARG A 168 36.20 22.35 19.12
CA ARG A 168 35.82 23.75 19.26
C ARG A 168 34.34 23.92 19.03
N ALA A 169 33.71 24.74 19.88
CA ALA A 169 32.32 25.13 19.79
C ALA A 169 31.93 25.55 18.35
N PRO A 170 31.05 24.80 17.67
CA PRO A 170 30.63 25.13 16.31
C PRO A 170 29.68 26.34 16.34
N SER A 171 29.99 27.36 15.55
CA SER A 171 29.14 28.57 15.45
C SER A 171 28.00 28.40 14.44
N ARG A 172 28.17 27.52 13.46
CA ARG A 172 27.19 27.21 12.41
C ARG A 172 27.31 25.75 11.98
N GLY A 173 26.18 25.16 11.61
CA GLY A 173 26.09 23.82 11.06
C GLY A 173 25.18 23.86 9.84
N ARG A 174 25.44 22.95 8.89
CA ARG A 174 24.61 22.79 7.70
C ARG A 174 24.25 21.33 7.55
N LEU A 175 22.95 21.06 7.47
CA LEU A 175 22.43 19.76 7.05
C LEU A 175 22.89 19.46 5.62
N VAL A 176 23.51 18.30 5.42
CA VAL A 176 23.88 17.76 4.11
C VAL A 176 23.10 16.47 3.91
N ILE A 177 22.23 16.46 2.89
CA ILE A 177 21.49 15.27 2.49
C ILE A 177 22.34 14.47 1.52
N GLU A 178 22.64 13.21 1.86
CA GLU A 178 23.34 12.29 0.96
C GLU A 178 22.36 11.68 -0.04
N HIS A 179 21.26 11.11 0.47
CA HIS A 179 20.21 10.56 -0.38
C HIS A 179 18.82 10.62 0.28
N ILE A 180 17.78 10.65 -0.55
CA ILE A 180 16.38 10.49 -0.12
C ILE A 180 15.77 9.35 -0.91
N ASN A 181 15.41 8.28 -0.20
CA ASN A 181 14.73 7.12 -0.78
C ASN A 181 13.23 7.23 -0.51
N TRP A 182 12.45 7.37 -1.58
CA TRP A 182 10.99 7.48 -1.48
C TRP A 182 10.35 6.10 -1.60
N GLN A 183 9.49 5.76 -0.64
CA GLN A 183 8.67 4.56 -0.71
C GLN A 183 7.19 4.94 -0.77
N ARG A 184 6.52 4.50 -1.83
CA ARG A 184 5.09 4.70 -2.01
C ARG A 184 4.30 3.67 -1.19
N ILE A 185 3.36 4.16 -0.40
CA ILE A 185 2.43 3.33 0.36
C ILE A 185 1.32 2.84 -0.59
N ARG A 186 1.17 1.52 -0.69
CA ARG A 186 0.21 0.88 -1.60
C ARG A 186 -1.22 1.11 -1.11
N ASN A 187 -2.06 1.65 -1.99
CA ASN A 187 -3.47 1.94 -1.68
C ASN A 187 -4.27 0.69 -1.28
N HIS A 188 -3.99 -0.45 -1.92
CA HIS A 188 -4.67 -1.70 -1.62
C HIS A 188 -4.36 -2.25 -0.22
N ALA A 189 -3.16 -1.97 0.30
CA ALA A 189 -2.77 -2.40 1.64
C ALA A 189 -3.28 -1.42 2.71
N ILE A 190 -3.17 -0.12 2.45
CA ILE A 190 -3.61 0.93 3.37
C ILE A 190 -4.46 1.96 2.59
N PRO A 191 -5.79 1.77 2.56
CA PRO A 191 -6.70 2.66 1.85
C PRO A 191 -6.71 4.07 2.46
N ASP A 192 -6.74 4.17 3.79
CA ASP A 192 -6.74 5.43 4.53
C ASP A 192 -5.49 5.54 5.40
N ILE A 193 -4.53 6.36 4.96
CA ILE A 193 -3.24 6.53 5.62
C ILE A 193 -3.35 7.39 6.87
N GLU A 194 -4.23 8.40 6.85
CA GLU A 194 -4.40 9.30 7.98
C GLU A 194 -5.00 8.54 9.16
N LYS A 195 -6.09 7.80 8.92
CA LYS A 195 -6.67 6.90 9.93
C LYS A 195 -5.70 5.82 10.39
N HIS A 196 -4.88 5.27 9.48
CA HIS A 196 -3.87 4.28 9.85
C HIS A 196 -2.81 4.85 10.80
N MET A 197 -2.35 6.09 10.54
CA MET A 197 -1.42 6.80 11.41
C MET A 197 -2.06 7.19 12.74
N GLU A 198 -3.26 7.77 12.71
CA GLU A 198 -3.99 8.19 13.90
C GLU A 198 -4.32 7.03 14.84
N ALA A 199 -4.56 5.82 14.32
CA ALA A 199 -4.83 4.65 15.14
C ALA A 199 -3.58 4.07 15.83
N ARG A 200 -2.37 4.43 15.39
CA ARG A 200 -1.09 3.87 15.88
C ARG A 200 -0.23 4.88 16.62
N LEU A 201 -0.31 6.15 16.25
CA LEU A 201 0.49 7.24 16.84
C LEU A 201 -0.32 8.00 17.89
N GLN A 202 -0.93 7.28 18.83
CA GLN A 202 -1.70 7.86 19.93
C GLN A 202 -0.84 7.91 21.20
N PHE A 203 0.15 8.81 21.19
CA PHE A 203 0.97 9.05 22.36
C PHE A 203 0.50 10.33 23.04
N LEU A 204 -0.05 10.18 24.24
CA LEU A 204 -0.49 11.29 25.08
C LEU A 204 0.61 11.63 26.09
N VAL A 205 0.78 12.91 26.38
CA VAL A 205 1.83 13.41 27.27
C VAL A 205 1.16 14.21 28.36
N ASP A 206 1.37 13.81 29.61
CA ASP A 206 0.76 14.38 30.79
C ASP A 206 1.81 14.52 31.92
N ASP A 207 1.40 15.08 33.06
CA ASP A 207 2.22 15.20 34.28
C ASP A 207 3.59 15.85 34.07
N PHE A 208 3.69 16.80 33.14
CA PHE A 208 4.93 17.52 32.90
C PHE A 208 5.28 18.43 34.08
N ASP A 209 6.45 18.22 34.67
CA ASP A 209 7.05 19.08 35.68
C ASP A 209 8.57 19.26 35.46
N VAL A 210 9.11 20.37 35.96
CA VAL A 210 10.56 20.63 35.91
C VAL A 210 11.05 21.13 37.25
N VAL A 211 11.92 20.34 37.86
CA VAL A 211 12.59 20.69 39.12
C VAL A 211 14.01 21.12 38.83
N TYR A 212 14.40 22.28 39.36
CA TYR A 212 15.76 22.81 39.21
C TYR A 212 16.58 22.50 40.46
N THR A 213 17.61 21.68 40.28
CA THR A 213 18.49 21.28 41.38
C THR A 213 19.87 21.91 41.22
N ARG A 214 20.48 22.33 42.32
CA ARG A 214 21.83 22.91 42.31
C ARG A 214 22.87 21.80 42.27
N ALA A 215 23.68 21.77 41.22
CA ALA A 215 24.84 20.89 41.07
C ALA A 215 26.11 21.75 41.08
N GLY A 216 26.71 21.93 42.26
CA GLY A 216 27.86 22.84 42.44
C GLY A 216 27.50 24.31 42.24
N SER A 217 28.15 24.97 41.28
CA SER A 217 27.85 26.36 40.89
C SER A 217 26.71 26.48 39.88
N GLU A 218 26.32 25.38 39.25
CA GLU A 218 25.32 25.36 38.19
C GLU A 218 23.96 24.88 38.70
N THR A 219 22.91 25.22 37.94
CA THR A 219 21.54 24.75 38.19
C THR A 219 21.12 23.89 37.02
N VAL A 220 20.89 22.61 37.28
CA VAL A 220 20.51 21.62 36.27
C VAL A 220 19.02 21.28 36.43
N PRO A 221 18.26 21.20 35.33
CA PRO A 221 16.88 20.76 35.37
C PRO A 221 16.79 19.24 35.49
N THR A 222 15.78 18.78 36.20
CA THR A 222 15.20 17.44 36.11
C THR A 222 13.84 17.61 35.47
N VAL A 223 13.60 16.94 34.35
CA VAL A 223 12.35 17.02 33.59
C VAL A 223 11.58 15.72 33.77
N GLU A 224 10.42 15.80 34.41
CA GLU A 224 9.53 14.66 34.65
C GLU A 224 8.28 14.80 33.79
N PHE A 225 7.80 13.69 33.22
CA PHE A 225 6.56 13.63 32.46
C PHE A 225 6.10 12.17 32.30
N SER A 226 4.82 11.99 32.01
CA SER A 226 4.24 10.70 31.66
C SER A 226 3.94 10.63 30.17
N ILE A 227 4.26 9.50 29.52
CA ILE A 227 3.74 9.16 28.19
C ILE A 227 2.76 8.01 28.32
N THR A 228 1.57 8.15 27.72
CA THR A 228 0.59 7.08 27.57
C THR A 228 0.53 6.62 26.12
N ASN A 229 0.70 5.32 25.88
CA ASN A 229 0.39 4.70 24.59
C ASN A 229 -1.11 4.42 24.53
N ALA A 230 -1.92 5.39 24.13
CA ALA A 230 -3.36 5.26 24.02
C ALA A 230 -3.82 4.45 22.79
N SER A 231 -2.89 3.91 21.99
CA SER A 231 -3.23 3.06 20.85
C SER A 231 -3.45 1.61 21.28
N TYR A 232 -4.17 0.85 20.45
CA TYR A 232 -4.35 -0.61 20.61
C TYR A 232 -3.10 -1.44 20.25
N TYR A 233 -1.96 -0.80 20.01
CA TYR A 233 -0.76 -1.44 19.48
C TYR A 233 0.37 -1.38 20.51
N SER A 234 0.98 -2.54 20.77
CA SER A 234 2.19 -2.63 21.59
C SER A 234 3.45 -2.51 20.70
N PHE A 235 4.49 -1.82 21.17
CA PHE A 235 5.70 -1.51 20.41
C PHE A 235 6.95 -2.07 21.08
N TRP A 236 7.82 -2.75 20.34
CA TRP A 236 9.07 -3.34 20.88
C TRP A 236 10.02 -2.29 21.45
N GLU A 237 10.32 -1.24 20.71
CA GLU A 237 11.21 -0.16 21.14
C GLU A 237 10.89 1.14 20.40
N PRO A 238 9.75 1.79 20.68
CA PRO A 238 9.46 3.08 20.07
C PRO A 238 10.46 4.12 20.56
N GLN A 239 10.91 4.93 19.62
CA GLN A 239 11.83 6.04 19.87
C GLN A 239 11.08 7.35 19.82
N PHE A 240 11.48 8.30 20.65
CA PHE A 240 10.92 9.63 20.71
C PHE A 240 12.03 10.68 20.75
N TYR A 241 11.78 11.83 20.13
CA TYR A 241 12.53 13.04 20.42
C TYR A 241 11.74 13.89 21.42
N ILE A 242 12.37 14.20 22.53
CA ILE A 242 11.84 15.05 23.58
C ILE A 242 12.45 16.43 23.38
N GLU A 243 11.65 17.35 22.86
CA GLU A 243 12.05 18.73 22.65
C GLU A 243 11.72 19.56 23.89
N LEU A 244 12.75 20.11 24.53
CA LEU A 244 12.59 21.02 25.66
C LEU A 244 12.35 22.43 25.12
N LEU A 245 11.25 23.07 25.53
CA LEU A 245 10.84 24.37 25.02
C LEU A 245 11.06 25.48 26.06
N LYS A 246 11.52 26.63 25.57
CA LYS A 246 11.56 27.90 26.31
C LYS A 246 10.66 28.92 25.59
N GLY A 247 9.42 29.03 26.05
CA GLY A 247 8.35 29.65 25.28
C GLY A 247 8.12 28.88 23.98
N ASN A 248 8.30 29.55 22.83
CA ASN A 248 8.16 28.92 21.51
C ASN A 248 9.48 28.45 20.89
N ASN A 249 10.61 28.61 21.59
CA ASN A 249 11.93 28.24 21.06
C ASN A 249 12.37 26.90 21.64
N THR A 250 12.97 26.07 20.79
CA THR A 250 13.68 24.85 21.21
C THR A 250 14.91 25.22 22.02
N ALA A 251 15.02 24.67 23.23
CA ALA A 251 16.18 24.82 24.09
C ALA A 251 17.15 23.64 23.99
N ALA A 252 16.63 22.42 23.86
CA ALA A 252 17.40 21.20 23.62
C ALA A 252 16.48 20.09 23.08
N VAL A 253 17.09 19.03 22.55
CA VAL A 253 16.40 17.82 22.08
C VAL A 253 17.09 16.61 22.69
N LEU A 254 16.31 15.73 23.31
CA LEU A 254 16.80 14.51 23.96
C LEU A 254 16.19 13.28 23.29
N PRO A 255 16.95 12.19 23.11
CA PRO A 255 16.38 10.95 22.63
C PRO A 255 15.77 10.17 23.81
N LEU A 256 14.61 9.55 23.59
CA LEU A 256 13.99 8.64 24.54
C LEU A 256 13.69 7.32 23.83
N PHE A 257 14.18 6.22 24.39
CA PHE A 257 13.92 4.86 23.93
C PHE A 257 13.08 4.17 24.98
N VAL A 258 11.92 3.65 24.59
CA VAL A 258 11.01 3.00 25.53
C VAL A 258 11.00 1.51 25.23
N ASN A 259 11.54 0.66 26.10
CA ASN A 259 11.56 -0.78 25.83
C ASN A 259 10.19 -1.40 26.12
N LYS A 260 9.66 -2.15 25.16
CA LYS A 260 8.39 -2.87 25.26
C LYS A 260 7.20 -2.02 25.70
N PHE A 261 6.84 -0.99 24.95
CA PHE A 261 5.74 -0.11 25.33
C PHE A 261 4.38 -0.73 24.97
N MET A 262 3.63 -1.19 25.97
CA MET A 262 2.38 -1.92 25.77
C MET A 262 1.23 -0.99 25.40
N SER A 263 0.20 -1.54 24.75
CA SER A 263 -1.09 -0.88 24.53
C SER A 263 -1.69 -0.39 25.85
N GLU A 264 -2.23 0.83 25.84
CA GLU A 264 -2.88 1.51 26.99
C GLU A 264 -1.97 1.70 28.22
N GLU A 265 -0.66 1.49 28.07
CA GLU A 265 0.30 1.66 29.15
C GLU A 265 0.69 3.14 29.31
N THR A 266 0.73 3.60 30.57
CA THR A 266 1.33 4.88 30.96
C THR A 266 2.66 4.63 31.65
N ARG A 267 3.68 5.38 31.25
CA ARG A 267 5.00 5.36 31.92
C ARG A 267 5.46 6.77 32.22
N THR A 268 5.94 6.95 33.44
CA THR A 268 6.62 8.17 33.88
C THR A 268 8.10 8.07 33.56
N PHE A 269 8.64 9.17 33.04
CA PHE A 269 10.04 9.32 32.66
C PHE A 269 10.63 10.52 33.37
N GLU A 270 11.86 10.35 33.83
CA GLU A 270 12.67 11.40 34.41
C GLU A 270 13.92 11.58 33.54
N LEU A 271 14.08 12.78 32.97
CA LEU A 271 15.22 13.14 32.14
C LEU A 271 16.11 14.13 32.87
N HIS A 272 17.41 13.86 32.81
CA HIS A 272 18.44 14.73 33.39
C HIS A 272 19.35 15.29 32.29
N PRO A 273 18.98 16.43 31.67
CA PRO A 273 19.90 17.16 30.81
C PRO A 273 21.20 17.47 31.55
N ILE A 274 22.34 17.11 30.97
CA ILE A 274 23.66 17.37 31.55
C ILE A 274 23.95 18.88 31.61
N MET A 275 23.41 19.64 30.66
CA MET A 275 23.64 21.08 30.56
C MET A 275 22.65 21.89 31.40
N PRO A 276 23.09 23.02 32.00
CA PRO A 276 22.25 23.90 32.80
C PRO A 276 21.29 24.71 31.91
N ILE A 277 20.21 24.07 31.47
CA ILE A 277 19.13 24.70 30.72
C ILE A 277 18.16 25.35 31.72
N LYS A 278 17.89 26.64 31.56
CA LYS A 278 17.01 27.42 32.46
C LYS A 278 15.73 27.85 31.76
N ASN A 279 14.65 27.95 32.53
CA ASN A 279 13.33 28.43 32.10
C ASN A 279 12.70 27.55 31.01
N ILE A 280 12.80 26.23 31.17
CA ILE A 280 11.97 25.28 30.41
C ILE A 280 10.52 25.52 30.79
N THR A 281 9.66 25.75 29.80
CA THR A 281 8.24 26.06 29.99
C THR A 281 7.32 24.91 29.59
N ASN A 282 7.76 24.06 28.66
CA ASN A 282 6.98 22.93 28.16
C ASN A 282 7.90 21.91 27.48
N ILE A 283 7.34 20.77 27.10
CA ILE A 283 7.96 19.78 26.22
C ILE A 283 7.10 19.52 25.00
N ARG A 284 7.74 19.11 23.91
CA ARG A 284 7.07 18.51 22.75
C ARG A 284 7.67 17.13 22.51
N VAL A 285 6.83 16.10 22.57
CA VAL A 285 7.21 14.71 22.31
C VAL A 285 6.90 14.38 20.86
N LEU A 286 7.92 14.00 20.10
CA LEU A 286 7.81 13.65 18.69
C LEU A 286 8.12 12.16 18.52
N PRO A 287 7.13 11.32 18.16
CA PRO A 287 7.36 9.92 17.87
C PRO A 287 8.28 9.75 16.65
N ASN A 288 9.37 9.02 16.82
CA ASN A 288 10.32 8.65 15.77
C ASN A 288 10.25 7.14 15.52
N VAL A 289 9.09 6.68 15.07
CA VAL A 289 8.81 5.25 14.88
C VAL A 289 8.22 4.99 13.50
N ASN A 290 8.68 3.93 12.82
CA ASN A 290 8.14 3.54 11.52
C ASN A 290 6.94 2.59 11.68
N ILE A 291 5.74 3.17 11.73
CA ILE A 291 4.50 2.39 11.85
C ILE A 291 4.12 1.59 10.59
N PHE A 292 4.79 1.83 9.47
CA PHE A 292 4.59 1.06 8.23
C PHE A 292 5.49 -0.18 8.18
N ASP A 293 6.38 -0.33 9.15
CA ASP A 293 7.15 -1.55 9.36
C ASP A 293 6.45 -2.41 10.40
N THR A 294 6.08 -3.63 10.02
CA THR A 294 5.37 -4.56 10.90
C THR A 294 6.25 -5.07 12.03
N THR A 295 7.58 -5.07 11.89
CA THR A 295 8.49 -5.55 12.95
C THR A 295 8.57 -4.60 14.14
N THR A 296 8.05 -3.38 14.00
CA THR A 296 7.94 -2.39 15.07
C THR A 296 7.00 -2.85 16.19
N PHE A 297 5.97 -3.63 15.86
CA PHE A 297 4.91 -4.01 16.78
C PHE A 297 5.19 -5.37 17.43
N MET A 298 4.69 -5.52 18.66
CA MET A 298 4.57 -6.84 19.28
C MET A 298 3.25 -7.43 18.84
N GLU A 299 3.29 -8.61 18.22
CA GLU A 299 2.09 -9.37 17.86
C GLU A 299 1.31 -9.84 19.09
#